data_AF-W1Y9M2-F1
#
_entry.id   AF-W1Y9M2-F1
#
_cell.length_a   1.000
_cell.length_b   1.000
_cell.length_c   1.000
_cell.angle_alpha   90.00
_cell.angle_beta   90.00
_cell.angle_gamma   90.00
#
_symmetry.space_group_name_H-M   'P 1'
#
loop_
_entity.id
_entity.type
_entity.pdbx_description
1 polymer ?
#
loop_
_entity_poly.entity_id
_entity_poly.type
_entity_poly.pdbx_seq_one_letter_code
_entity_poly.pdbx_strand_id
1 'polypeptide(L)'
;SDVYSSEIPAEFQKLERFAARKAVVAAVDALGLLEEIKPHDLTVPYGDRGGVVIEPMLTDQWYVRADVLAKPAVEAVENGDIQFVPKQYENMYFSWMRDI
;
A
#
# COMPACT_ATOMS: atom_id res chain seq x y z
N SER A 1 9.81 -12.76 -16.23
CA SER A 1 10.51 -13.98 -16.61
C SER A 1 9.55 -14.77 -17.45
N ASP A 2 9.88 -15.08 -18.70
CA ASP A 2 8.97 -15.78 -19.63
C ASP A 2 8.95 -17.30 -19.38
N VAL A 3 9.62 -17.75 -18.32
CA VAL A 3 9.72 -19.16 -17.93
C VAL A 3 8.39 -19.69 -17.37
N TYR A 4 7.53 -18.81 -16.84
CA TYR A 4 6.22 -19.18 -16.30
C TYR A 4 5.14 -18.21 -16.79
N SER A 5 3.95 -18.75 -17.04
CA SER A 5 2.78 -17.94 -17.39
C SER A 5 2.40 -17.01 -16.24
N SER A 6 1.99 -15.79 -16.56
CA SER A 6 1.37 -14.85 -15.62
C SER A 6 -0.14 -15.11 -15.43
N GLU A 7 -0.71 -16.07 -16.16
CA GLU A 7 -2.11 -16.42 -16.05
C GLU A 7 -2.41 -17.18 -14.76
N ILE A 8 -3.51 -16.79 -14.10
CA ILE A 8 -4.02 -17.49 -12.93
C ILE A 8 -4.58 -18.86 -13.37
N PRO A 9 -4.19 -19.98 -12.75
CA PRO A 9 -4.75 -21.30 -13.06
C PRO A 9 -6.28 -21.33 -12.98
N ALA A 10 -6.92 -22.03 -13.93
CA ALA A 10 -8.38 -22.00 -14.11
C ALA A 10 -9.18 -22.34 -12.84
N GLU A 11 -8.67 -23.24 -12.00
CA GLU A 11 -9.27 -23.65 -10.73
C GLU A 11 -9.33 -22.56 -9.66
N PHE A 12 -8.49 -21.51 -9.76
CA PHE A 12 -8.48 -20.39 -8.82
C PHE A 12 -9.17 -19.13 -9.35
N GLN A 13 -9.54 -19.11 -10.62
CA GLN A 13 -10.20 -17.95 -11.21
C GLN A 13 -11.60 -17.75 -10.65
N LYS A 14 -12.01 -16.49 -10.51
CA LYS A 14 -13.36 -16.06 -10.03
C LYS A 14 -13.70 -16.47 -8.59
N LEU A 15 -12.74 -17.01 -7.84
CA LEU A 15 -12.90 -17.22 -6.41
C LEU A 15 -12.78 -15.89 -5.65
N GLU A 16 -13.55 -15.76 -4.57
CA GLU A 16 -13.34 -14.71 -3.59
C GLU A 16 -11.96 -14.89 -2.94
N ARG A 17 -11.24 -13.80 -2.66
CA ARG A 17 -9.81 -13.82 -2.28
C ARG A 17 -9.47 -14.74 -1.09
N PHE A 18 -10.33 -14.84 -0.08
CA PHE A 18 -10.09 -15.72 1.07
C PHE A 18 -10.37 -17.18 0.74
N ALA A 19 -11.37 -17.45 -0.10
CA ALA A 19 -11.60 -18.78 -0.66
C ALA A 19 -10.43 -19.21 -1.56
N ALA A 20 -9.95 -18.29 -2.43
CA ALA A 20 -8.79 -18.51 -3.28
C ALA A 20 -7.53 -18.83 -2.46
N ARG A 21 -7.26 -18.05 -1.39
CA ARG A 21 -6.13 -18.32 -0.48
C ARG A 21 -6.16 -19.74 0.08
N LYS A 22 -7.32 -20.20 0.57
CA LYS A 22 -7.46 -21.56 1.12
C LYS A 22 -7.27 -22.63 0.04
N ALA A 23 -7.82 -22.42 -1.16
CA ALA A 23 -7.68 -23.35 -2.28
C ALA A 23 -6.23 -23.47 -2.74
N VAL A 24 -5.51 -22.35 -2.86
CA VAL A 24 -4.09 -22.34 -3.24
C VAL A 24 -3.24 -23.07 -2.21
N VAL A 25 -3.45 -22.82 -0.90
CA VAL A 25 -2.71 -23.53 0.15
C VAL A 25 -2.95 -25.04 0.08
N ALA A 26 -4.20 -25.47 -0.12
CA ALA A 26 -4.54 -26.89 -0.27
C ALA A 26 -3.90 -27.53 -1.51
N ALA A 27 -3.83 -26.81 -2.64
CA ALA A 27 -3.17 -27.30 -3.84
C ALA A 27 -1.65 -27.45 -3.64
N VAL A 28 -1.01 -26.48 -2.96
CA VAL A 28 0.41 -26.53 -2.63
C VAL A 28 0.72 -27.70 -1.68
N ASP A 29 -0.15 -27.96 -0.71
CA ASP A 29 -0.05 -29.12 0.20
C ASP A 29 -0.18 -30.46 -0.56
N ALA A 30 -1.15 -30.56 -1.46
CA ALA A 30 -1.35 -31.76 -2.28
C ALA A 30 -0.15 -32.10 -3.19
N LEU A 31 0.64 -31.09 -3.57
CA LEU A 31 1.89 -31.26 -4.32
C LEU A 31 3.08 -31.65 -3.42
N GLY A 32 2.91 -31.69 -2.10
CA GLY A 32 3.98 -31.94 -1.13
C GLY A 32 4.99 -30.79 -1.03
N LEU A 33 4.59 -29.58 -1.43
CA LEU A 33 5.45 -28.38 -1.43
C LEU A 33 5.24 -27.50 -0.19
N LEU A 34 4.25 -27.83 0.65
CA LEU A 34 3.99 -27.13 1.89
C LEU A 34 4.85 -27.72 3.02
N GLU A 35 5.76 -26.92 3.56
CA GLU A 35 6.59 -27.34 4.70
C GLU A 35 5.84 -27.19 6.04
N GLU A 36 5.27 -26.02 6.31
CA GLU A 36 4.57 -25.74 7.57
C GLU A 36 3.57 -24.57 7.47
N ILE A 37 2.63 -24.52 8.41
CA ILE A 37 1.72 -23.37 8.62
C ILE A 37 1.88 -22.90 10.07
N LYS A 38 2.25 -21.63 10.25
CA LYS A 38 2.44 -21.01 11.58
C LYS A 38 1.55 -19.78 11.77
N PRO A 39 0.88 -19.65 12.93
CA PRO A 39 0.17 -18.42 13.28
C PRO A 39 1.17 -17.28 13.47
N HIS A 40 0.82 -16.11 12.96
CA HIS A 40 1.59 -14.88 13.12
C HIS A 40 0.63 -13.69 13.12
N ASP A 41 1.04 -12.61 13.79
CA ASP A 41 0.31 -11.35 13.74
C ASP A 41 0.67 -10.59 12.46
N LEU A 42 -0.35 -10.02 11.82
CA LEU A 42 -0.21 -9.26 10.58
C LEU A 42 -0.93 -7.91 10.72
N THR A 43 -0.23 -6.82 10.46
CA THR A 43 -0.85 -5.50 10.34
C THR A 43 -1.49 -5.37 8.95
N VAL A 44 -2.81 -5.47 8.89
CA VAL A 44 -3.58 -5.40 7.64
C VAL A 44 -4.17 -4.01 7.46
N PRO A 45 -3.97 -3.35 6.31
CA PRO A 45 -4.61 -2.07 6.04
C PRO A 45 -6.09 -2.27 5.70
N TYR A 46 -6.94 -1.41 6.28
CA TYR A 46 -8.38 -1.39 6.04
C TYR A 46 -8.81 -0.04 5.47
N GLY A 47 -9.77 -0.07 4.55
CA GLY A 47 -10.37 1.15 4.03
C GLY A 47 -11.13 1.88 5.13
N ASP A 48 -10.77 3.14 5.38
CA ASP A 48 -11.27 3.96 6.50
C ASP A 48 -12.81 3.97 6.63
N ARG A 49 -13.54 4.04 5.51
CA ARG A 49 -15.01 4.11 5.51
C ARG A 49 -15.70 2.75 5.43
N GLY A 50 -15.08 1.80 4.74
CA GLY A 50 -15.70 0.52 4.41
C GLY A 50 -15.30 -0.62 5.33
N GLY A 51 -14.22 -0.47 6.09
CA GLY A 51 -13.66 -1.52 6.95
C GLY A 51 -13.22 -2.78 6.18
N VAL A 52 -13.09 -2.71 4.85
CA VAL A 52 -12.64 -3.83 4.02
C VAL A 52 -11.13 -3.76 3.84
N VAL A 53 -10.46 -4.92 3.83
CA VAL A 53 -9.03 -5.03 3.54
C VAL A 53 -8.70 -4.37 2.20
N ILE A 54 -7.67 -3.51 2.19
CA ILE A 54 -7.17 -2.85 0.99
C ILE A 54 -6.29 -3.83 0.21
N GLU A 55 -6.60 -3.98 -1.08
CA GLU A 55 -5.83 -4.82 -2.00
C GLU A 55 -5.14 -3.92 -3.04
N PRO A 56 -3.81 -3.99 -3.20
CA PRO A 56 -3.12 -3.22 -4.22
C PRO A 56 -3.43 -3.79 -5.61
N MET A 57 -3.92 -2.94 -6.51
CA MET A 57 -4.18 -3.27 -7.90
C MET A 57 -3.66 -2.16 -8.80
N LEU A 58 -2.95 -2.53 -9.86
CA LEU A 58 -2.55 -1.56 -10.88
C LEU A 58 -3.80 -1.10 -11.63
N THR A 59 -4.01 0.21 -11.61
CA THR A 59 -5.12 0.87 -12.31
C THR A 59 -4.61 2.20 -12.85
N ASP A 60 -5.25 2.68 -13.91
CA ASP A 60 -4.97 4.01 -14.41
C ASP A 60 -5.54 5.04 -13.43
N GLN A 61 -4.66 5.88 -12.90
CA GLN A 61 -4.99 6.89 -11.89
C GLN A 61 -4.37 8.23 -12.28
N TRP A 62 -5.01 9.31 -11.83
CA TRP A 62 -4.49 10.66 -11.99
C TRP A 62 -3.64 11.03 -10.79
N TYR A 63 -2.37 11.36 -11.04
CA TYR A 63 -1.44 11.81 -10.02
C TYR A 63 -1.06 13.27 -10.24
N VAL A 64 -0.84 13.98 -9.14
CA VAL A 64 -0.28 15.34 -9.15
C VAL A 64 1.17 15.25 -8.69
N ARG A 65 2.07 15.96 -9.38
CA ARG A 65 3.48 16.06 -8.99
C ARG A 65 3.63 16.95 -7.74
N ALA A 66 3.49 16.34 -6.58
CA ALA A 66 3.47 17.02 -5.28
C ALA A 66 4.83 17.65 -4.93
N ASP A 67 5.93 17.00 -5.31
CA ASP A 67 7.31 17.47 -5.13
C ASP A 67 7.54 18.91 -5.66
N VAL A 68 6.95 19.24 -6.80
CA VAL A 68 7.03 20.59 -7.39
C VAL A 68 6.19 21.59 -6.61
N LEU A 69 5.01 21.17 -6.15
CA LEU A 69 4.09 22.03 -5.40
C LEU A 69 4.56 22.28 -3.96
N ALA A 70 5.32 21.35 -3.39
CA ALA A 70 5.84 21.46 -2.04
C ALA A 70 6.86 22.60 -1.88
N LYS A 71 7.65 22.89 -2.92
CA LYS A 71 8.71 23.92 -2.89
C LYS A 71 8.22 25.31 -2.48
N PRO A 72 7.26 25.95 -3.18
CA PRO A 72 6.77 27.27 -2.80
C PRO A 72 6.09 27.27 -1.42
N ALA A 73 5.49 26.14 -1.01
CA ALA A 73 4.87 26.00 0.31
C ALA A 73 5.91 25.90 1.44
N VAL A 74 7.06 25.28 1.20
CA VAL A 74 8.19 25.25 2.13
C VAL A 74 8.83 26.63 2.23
N GLU A 75 9.08 27.29 1.09
CA GLU A 75 9.67 28.63 1.04
C GLU A 75 8.83 29.66 1.79
N ALA A 76 7.50 29.63 1.68
CA ALA A 76 6.62 30.55 2.40
C ALA A 76 6.75 30.44 3.93
N VAL A 77 7.02 29.23 4.45
CA VAL A 77 7.23 29.02 5.89
C VAL A 77 8.65 29.40 6.29
N GLU A 78 9.66 29.09 5.46
CA GLU A 78 11.06 29.48 5.69
C GLU A 78 11.26 31.00 5.69
N ASN A 79 10.57 31.72 4.79
CA ASN A 79 10.60 33.18 4.70
C ASN A 79 9.75 33.86 5.79
N GLY A 80 8.94 33.11 6.52
CA GLY A 80 8.07 33.61 7.57
C GLY A 80 6.79 34.29 7.06
N ASP A 81 6.45 34.15 5.77
CA ASP A 81 5.17 34.54 5.18
C ASP A 81 4.02 33.74 5.80
N ILE A 82 4.30 32.50 6.19
CA ILE A 82 3.43 31.63 7.00
C ILE A 82 4.14 31.32 8.32
N GLN A 83 3.44 31.48 9.44
CA GLN A 83 3.97 31.23 10.77
C GLN A 83 3.10 30.22 11.52
N PHE A 84 3.72 29.17 12.05
CA PHE A 84 3.03 28.20 12.89
C PHE A 84 3.03 28.66 14.35
N VAL A 85 1.87 28.49 15.01
CA VAL A 85 1.72 28.74 16.44
C VAL A 85 1.13 27.49 17.11
N PRO A 86 1.86 26.82 18.01
CA PRO A 86 3.28 27.01 18.37
C PRO A 86 4.30 26.71 17.26
N LYS A 87 5.46 27.39 17.32
CA LYS A 87 6.53 27.30 16.31
C LYS A 87 7.09 25.89 16.09
N GLN A 88 7.06 25.03 17.11
CA GLN A 88 7.55 23.66 17.03
C GLN A 88 6.90 22.82 15.91
N TYR A 89 5.70 23.19 15.46
CA TYR A 89 5.01 22.51 14.36
C TYR A 89 5.69 22.71 13.00
N GLU A 90 6.54 23.73 12.82
CA GLU A 90 7.36 23.90 11.62
C GLU A 90 8.22 22.66 11.34
N ASN A 91 8.78 22.04 12.38
CA ASN A 91 9.62 20.85 12.22
C ASN A 91 8.83 19.66 11.68
N MET A 92 7.61 19.44 12.18
CA MET A 92 6.73 18.38 11.68
C MET A 92 6.29 18.67 10.25
N TYR A 93 5.96 19.92 9.94
CA TYR A 93 5.61 20.36 8.60
C TYR A 93 6.77 20.12 7.61
N PHE A 94 7.98 20.58 7.93
CA PHE A 94 9.15 20.39 7.08
C PHE A 94 9.53 18.92 6.90
N SER A 95 9.36 18.08 7.94
CA SER A 95 9.60 16.63 7.83
C SER A 95 8.69 15.97 6.80
N TRP A 96 7.42 16.40 6.70
CA TRP A 96 6.47 15.89 5.71
C TRP A 96 6.72 16.48 4.33
N MET A 97 6.83 17.80 4.24
CA MET A 97 6.87 18.50 2.96
C MET A 97 8.17 18.29 2.18
N ARG A 98 9.26 17.94 2.87
CA ARG A 98 10.56 17.62 2.22
C ARG A 98 10.68 16.14 1.80
N ASP A 99 9.74 15.30 2.20
CA ASP A 99 9.72 13.84 1.96
C ASP A 99 8.50 13.39 1.11
N ILE A 100 7.83 14.34 0.43
CA ILE A 100 6.63 14.10 -0.39
C ILE A 100 6.92 13.83 -1.86
#